data_AF-G4TUI3-F1
#
_entry.id   AF-G4TUI3-F1
#
_cell.length_a   1.000
_cell.length_b   1.000
_cell.length_c   1.000
_cell.angle_alpha   90.00
_cell.angle_beta   90.00
_cell.angle_gamma   90.00
#
_symmetry.space_group_name_H-M   'P 1'
#
loop_
_entity.id
_entity.type
_entity.pdbx_description
1 polymer ?
#
loop_
_entity_poly.entity_id
_entity_poly.type
_entity_poly.pdbx_seq_one_letter_code
_entity_poly.pdbx_strand_id
1 'polypeptide(L)'
;MSTDMRPRSPRQDSSDLPPAKRQRRSGSFTGVAQEPTSYFAANLFENAPHLREQYESSQPFKHVVIDKLFQESLLMQVKDEVMQLSFTEKETDIYKVWGR
;
A
#
# COMPACT_ATOMS: atom_id res chain seq x y z
N MET A 1 15.02 -30.47 -19.97
CA MET A 1 14.01 -29.45 -19.56
C MET A 1 13.98 -29.46 -18.03
N SER A 2 14.81 -28.65 -17.39
CA SER A 2 14.94 -28.63 -15.92
C SER A 2 13.97 -27.62 -15.34
N THR A 3 13.00 -28.10 -14.56
CA THR A 3 12.07 -27.30 -13.77
C THR A 3 12.78 -26.77 -12.53
N ASP A 4 13.05 -25.47 -12.49
CA ASP A 4 13.53 -24.75 -11.30
C ASP A 4 12.37 -24.57 -10.33
N MET A 5 12.19 -25.53 -9.42
CA MET A 5 11.24 -25.44 -8.31
C MET A 5 11.89 -24.62 -7.20
N ARG A 6 11.47 -23.36 -7.04
CA ARG A 6 11.85 -22.55 -5.86
C ARG A 6 11.41 -23.27 -4.57
N PRO A 7 12.29 -23.46 -3.57
CA PRO A 7 11.90 -24.06 -2.31
C PRO A 7 10.90 -23.14 -1.58
N ARG A 8 9.83 -23.74 -1.06
CA ARG A 8 8.85 -23.04 -0.20
C ARG A 8 9.55 -22.60 1.09
N SER A 9 9.28 -21.37 1.53
CA SER A 9 9.77 -20.83 2.80
C SER A 9 9.46 -21.77 3.98
N PRO A 10 10.36 -21.92 4.96
CA PRO A 10 10.11 -22.72 6.15
C PRO A 10 8.85 -22.25 6.87
N ARG A 11 7.94 -23.18 7.19
CA ARG A 11 6.82 -22.89 8.10
C ARG A 11 7.41 -22.76 9.51
N GLN A 12 7.21 -21.62 10.16
CA GLN A 12 7.52 -21.48 11.59
C GLN A 12 6.51 -22.32 12.37
N ASP A 13 6.98 -23.36 13.06
CA ASP A 13 6.20 -24.08 14.07
C ASP A 13 5.99 -23.16 15.28
N SER A 14 4.73 -23.07 15.72
CA SER A 14 4.24 -22.04 16.64
C SER A 14 4.59 -22.27 18.12
N SER A 15 5.50 -23.19 18.45
CA SER A 15 5.73 -23.61 19.85
C SER A 15 6.88 -22.91 20.58
N ASP A 16 7.73 -22.13 19.91
CA ASP A 16 8.93 -21.52 20.54
C ASP A 16 9.08 -20.01 20.25
N LEU A 17 8.11 -19.19 20.70
CA LEU A 17 8.27 -17.73 20.73
C LEU A 17 8.24 -17.21 22.18
N PRO A 18 9.22 -16.39 22.61
CA PRO A 18 9.12 -15.66 23.88
C PRO A 18 7.95 -14.65 23.82
N PRO A 19 7.29 -14.35 24.94
CA PRO A 19 6.11 -13.49 24.92
C PRO A 19 6.48 -12.08 24.45
N ALA A 20 5.93 -11.69 23.30
CA ALA A 20 6.08 -10.33 22.79
C ALA A 20 5.50 -9.35 23.84
N LYS A 21 6.38 -8.49 24.39
CA LYS A 21 5.98 -7.36 25.24
C LYS A 21 5.20 -6.36 24.39
N ARG A 22 3.91 -6.61 24.23
CA ARG A 22 3.01 -5.79 23.42
C ARG A 22 2.73 -4.48 24.15
N GLN A 23 3.34 -3.40 23.66
CA GLN A 23 2.98 -2.05 24.07
C GLN A 23 1.53 -1.77 23.66
N ARG A 24 0.64 -1.61 24.64
CA ARG A 24 -0.74 -1.19 24.43
C ARG A 24 -0.76 0.26 23.97
N ARG A 25 -1.00 0.51 22.68
CA ARG A 25 -1.61 1.79 22.25
C ARG A 25 -3.12 1.61 22.38
N SER A 26 -3.65 1.95 23.55
CA SER A 26 -5.09 2.17 23.75
C SER A 26 -5.48 3.51 23.15
N GLY A 27 -5.28 3.67 21.84
CA GLY A 27 -5.99 4.68 21.08
C GLY A 27 -7.30 4.04 20.65
N SER A 28 -8.36 4.25 21.42
CA SER A 28 -9.70 3.97 20.94
C SER A 28 -9.91 4.85 19.70
N PHE A 29 -9.83 4.26 18.51
CA PHE A 29 -10.24 4.94 17.29
C PHE A 29 -11.77 4.97 17.34
N THR A 30 -12.32 5.97 18.05
CA THR A 30 -13.75 6.31 18.03
C THR A 30 -14.10 7.04 16.74
N GLY A 31 -13.59 6.54 15.60
CA GLY A 31 -14.12 6.88 14.30
C GLY A 31 -15.23 5.89 14.03
N VAL A 32 -16.40 6.39 13.64
CA VAL A 32 -17.53 5.59 13.14
C VAL A 32 -16.98 4.44 12.32
N ALA A 33 -17.39 3.19 12.58
CA ALA A 33 -16.95 2.00 11.84
C ALA A 33 -17.50 2.07 10.41
N GLN A 34 -16.94 2.97 9.63
CA GLN A 34 -17.33 3.24 8.26
C GLN A 34 -16.64 2.19 7.40
N GLU A 35 -17.43 1.58 6.54
CA GLU A 35 -16.96 0.57 5.61
C GLU A 35 -15.92 1.24 4.68
N PRO A 36 -14.65 0.80 4.69
CA PRO A 36 -13.57 1.54 4.04
C PRO A 36 -13.61 1.43 2.52
N THR A 37 -14.32 0.45 1.97
CA THR A 37 -14.48 0.26 0.51
C THR A 37 -15.13 1.48 -0.13
N SER A 38 -15.97 2.22 0.62
CA SER A 38 -16.62 3.43 0.14
C SER A 38 -15.65 4.56 -0.27
N TYR A 39 -14.39 4.54 0.14
CA TYR A 39 -13.40 5.57 -0.24
C TYR A 39 -12.63 5.24 -1.52
N PHE A 40 -12.72 4.00 -1.99
CA PHE A 40 -12.07 3.56 -3.22
C PHE A 40 -12.96 3.78 -4.45
N ALA A 41 -12.37 3.73 -5.65
CA ALA A 41 -13.14 3.79 -6.88
C ALA A 41 -14.13 2.61 -6.97
N ALA A 42 -15.37 2.88 -7.40
CA ALA A 42 -16.48 1.92 -7.34
C ALA A 42 -16.19 0.56 -7.98
N ASN A 43 -15.43 0.54 -9.09
CA ASN A 43 -15.15 -0.67 -9.86
C ASN A 43 -13.74 -1.25 -9.58
N LEU A 44 -13.02 -0.75 -8.57
CA LEU A 44 -11.62 -1.15 -8.32
C LEU A 44 -11.49 -2.66 -8.09
N PHE A 45 -12.36 -3.21 -7.25
CA PHE A 45 -12.30 -4.61 -6.84
C PHE A 45 -12.81 -5.58 -7.92
N GLU A 46 -13.70 -5.12 -8.80
CA GLU A 46 -14.18 -5.88 -9.95
C GLU A 46 -13.09 -6.06 -11.01
N ASN A 47 -12.18 -5.08 -11.14
CA ASN A 47 -11.09 -5.10 -12.11
C ASN A 47 -9.87 -5.96 -11.67
N ALA A 48 -9.92 -6.59 -10.50
CA ALA A 48 -8.80 -7.36 -9.96
C ALA A 48 -8.24 -8.45 -10.92
N PRO A 49 -9.05 -9.20 -11.70
CA PRO A 49 -8.52 -10.17 -12.66
C PRO A 49 -7.71 -9.52 -13.78
N HIS A 50 -8.18 -8.38 -14.31
CA HIS A 50 -7.49 -7.66 -15.37
C HIS A 50 -6.17 -7.04 -14.87
N LEU A 51 -6.18 -6.48 -13.66
CA LEU A 51 -4.97 -5.97 -13.02
C LEU A 51 -3.93 -7.08 -12.78
N ARG A 52 -4.37 -8.31 -12.48
CA ARG A 52 -3.47 -9.46 -12.36
C ARG A 52 -2.81 -9.80 -13.70
N GLU A 53 -3.55 -9.79 -14.80
CA GLU A 53 -3.01 -10.05 -16.13
C GLU A 53 -1.98 -8.98 -16.55
N GLN A 54 -2.29 -7.70 -16.31
CA GLN A 54 -1.33 -6.61 -16.54
C GLN A 54 -0.07 -6.78 -15.70
N TYR A 55 -0.23 -7.13 -14.42
CA TYR A 55 0.90 -7.42 -13.53
C TYR A 55 1.75 -8.58 -14.05
N GLU A 56 1.14 -9.68 -14.51
CA GLU A 56 1.84 -10.86 -15.02
C GLU A 56 2.53 -10.62 -16.36
N SER A 57 1.99 -9.77 -17.23
CA SER A 57 2.59 -9.43 -18.52
C SER A 57 3.66 -8.34 -18.43
N SER A 58 3.67 -7.56 -17.35
CA SER A 58 4.61 -6.44 -17.18
C SER A 58 6.09 -6.87 -17.15
N GLN A 59 6.92 -6.02 -17.75
CA GLN A 59 8.37 -6.15 -17.92
C GLN A 59 9.01 -4.74 -17.82
N PRO A 60 10.31 -4.62 -17.46
CA PRO A 60 11.29 -5.67 -17.15
C PRO A 60 11.16 -6.27 -15.74
N PHE A 61 10.32 -5.68 -14.90
CA PHE A 61 9.94 -6.19 -13.58
C PHE A 61 8.41 -6.14 -13.44
N LYS A 62 7.90 -6.92 -12.50
CA LYS A 62 6.45 -7.03 -12.28
C LYS A 62 5.88 -5.77 -11.64
N HIS A 63 4.98 -5.10 -12.35
CA HIS A 63 4.29 -3.90 -11.91
C HIS A 63 2.90 -3.80 -12.55
N VAL A 64 2.00 -3.04 -11.94
CA VAL A 64 0.69 -2.68 -12.51
C VAL A 64 0.33 -1.27 -12.05
N VAL A 65 -0.34 -0.52 -12.92
CA VAL A 65 -0.80 0.84 -12.62
C VAL A 65 -2.31 0.82 -12.43
N ILE A 66 -2.78 1.47 -11.36
CA ILE A 66 -4.21 1.64 -11.07
C ILE A 66 -4.52 3.12 -11.23
N ASP A 67 -5.16 3.51 -12.33
CA ASP A 67 -5.38 4.92 -12.68
C ASP A 67 -6.26 5.65 -11.66
N LYS A 68 -7.30 4.97 -11.15
CA LYS A 68 -8.26 5.53 -10.18
C LYS A 68 -8.35 4.63 -8.96
N LEU A 69 -7.48 4.91 -7.97
CA LEU A 69 -7.47 4.16 -6.71
C LEU A 69 -8.56 4.65 -5.75
N PHE A 70 -8.63 5.96 -5.53
CA PHE A 70 -9.57 6.60 -4.61
C PHE A 70 -10.67 7.35 -5.34
N GLN A 71 -11.74 7.67 -4.61
CA GLN A 71 -12.75 8.63 -5.07
C GLN A 71 -12.13 10.02 -5.28
N GLU A 72 -12.54 10.68 -6.35
CA GLU A 72 -12.00 11.97 -6.76
C GLU A 72 -12.28 13.08 -5.73
N SER A 73 -13.47 13.06 -5.11
CA SER A 73 -13.84 14.01 -4.05
C SER A 73 -12.89 13.95 -2.85
N LEU A 74 -12.55 12.75 -2.39
CA LEU A 74 -11.60 12.54 -1.30
C LEU A 74 -10.20 13.02 -1.70
N LEU A 75 -9.76 12.70 -2.92
CA LEU A 75 -8.44 13.07 -3.41
C LEU A 75 -8.28 14.60 -3.51
N MET A 76 -9.34 15.30 -3.93
CA MET A 76 -9.36 16.77 -3.98
C MET A 76 -9.25 17.39 -2.59
N GLN A 77 -10.00 16.89 -1.61
CA GLN A 77 -9.93 17.37 -0.23
C GLN A 77 -8.53 17.19 0.36
N VAL A 78 -7.94 16.00 0.21
CA VAL A 78 -6.58 15.72 0.70
C VAL A 78 -5.54 16.59 -0.02
N LYS A 79 -5.68 16.81 -1.32
CA LYS A 79 -4.80 17.71 -2.08
C LYS A 79 -4.83 19.13 -1.50
N ASP A 80 -6.00 19.66 -1.18
CA ASP A 80 -6.14 21.00 -0.62
C ASP A 80 -5.48 21.12 0.78
N GLU A 81 -5.54 20.06 1.59
CA GLU A 81 -4.81 19.98 2.86
C GLU A 81 -3.29 19.94 2.64
N VAL A 82 -2.81 19.12 1.70
CA VAL A 82 -1.38 18.97 1.39
C VAL A 82 -0.76 20.28 0.88
N MET A 83 -1.51 21.08 0.12
CA MET A 83 -1.05 22.38 -0.38
C MET A 83 -0.78 23.41 0.73
N GLN A 84 -1.36 23.22 1.92
CA GLN A 84 -1.12 24.09 3.08
C GLN A 84 0.16 23.74 3.85
N LEU A 85 0.81 22.62 3.51
CA LEU A 85 2.03 22.18 4.16
C LEU A 85 3.24 22.94 3.60
N SER A 86 4.13 23.38 4.50
CA SER A 86 5.44 23.91 4.08
C SER A 86 6.42 22.75 3.86
N PHE A 87 6.93 22.64 2.64
CA PHE A 87 7.94 21.68 2.24
C PHE A 87 9.33 22.31 2.26
N THR A 88 10.33 21.52 2.63
CA THR A 88 11.74 21.91 2.61
C THR A 88 12.47 21.04 1.60
N GLU A 89 13.41 21.65 0.88
CA GLU A 89 14.26 20.95 -0.06
C GLU A 89 15.28 20.08 0.68
N LYS A 90 15.42 18.82 0.25
CA LYS A 90 16.44 17.88 0.72
C LYS A 90 17.13 17.26 -0.49
N GLU A 91 18.45 17.41 -0.54
CA GLU A 91 19.29 16.89 -1.61
C GLU A 91 20.31 15.91 -1.04
N THR A 92 20.48 14.80 -1.74
CA THR A 92 21.46 13.74 -1.46
C THR A 92 22.21 13.42 -2.74
N ASP A 93 23.18 12.52 -2.66
CA ASP A 93 23.94 12.01 -3.80
C ASP A 93 23.06 11.32 -4.86
N ILE A 94 21.90 10.77 -4.47
CA ILE A 94 21.03 9.98 -5.35
C ILE A 94 19.64 10.59 -5.59
N TYR A 95 19.25 11.66 -4.90
CA TYR A 95 17.96 12.33 -5.13
C TYR A 95 17.91 13.77 -4.62
N LYS A 96 16.98 14.53 -5.20
CA LYS A 96 16.58 15.87 -4.78
C LYS A 96 15.06 15.91 -4.66
N VAL A 97 14.55 16.10 -3.46
CA VAL A 97 13.11 16.00 -3.15
C VAL A 97 12.64 17.12 -2.21
N TRP A 98 11.35 17.45 -2.29
CA TRP A 98 10.68 18.37 -1.37
C TRP A 98 9.93 17.56 -0.31
N GLY A 99 10.34 17.68 0.95
CA GLY A 99 9.75 16.94 2.06
C GLY A 99 9.82 17.71 3.37
N ARG A 100 9.20 17.19 4.43
CA ARG A 100 9.36 17.72 5.79
C ARG A 100 10.01 16.66 6.66
#